data_AF-A0A6F9X139-F1
#
_entry.id   AF-A0A6F9X139-F1
#
_cell.length_a   1.000
_cell.length_b   1.000
_cell.length_c   1.000
_cell.angle_alpha   90.00
_cell.angle_beta   90.00
_cell.angle_gamma   90.00
#
_symmetry.space_group_name_H-M   'P 1'
#
loop_
_entity.id
_entity.type
_entity.pdbx_description
1 polymer ?
#
loop_
_entity_poly.entity_id
_entity_poly.type
_entity_poly.pdbx_seq_one_letter_code
_entity_poly.pdbx_strand_id
1 'polypeptide(L)'
;MSKITERALSKACISANNNQLKSWDSGLKVERTGTGFTVNRLYRRPRPDRVPSVSLYHGPPREVMAFINGFVSAVVHTSLTSIESEHPHE
;
A
#
# COMPACT_ATOMS: atom_id res chain seq x y z
N MET A 1 24.09 -0.29 9.67
CA MET A 1 22.66 -0.37 9.27
C MET A 1 22.31 0.85 8.44
N SER A 2 21.99 0.66 7.15
CA SER A 2 21.63 1.76 6.25
C SER A 2 20.38 2.49 6.75
N LYS A 3 20.43 3.82 6.84
CA LYS A 3 19.27 4.64 7.18
C LYS A 3 18.24 4.53 6.06
N ILE A 4 16.99 4.17 6.38
CA ILE A 4 15.89 4.19 5.41
C ILE A 4 15.55 5.65 5.14
N THR A 5 15.66 6.05 3.87
CA THR A 5 15.39 7.41 3.42
C THR A 5 13.96 7.52 2.89
N GLU A 6 13.44 8.75 2.84
CA GLU A 6 12.17 9.05 2.18
C GLU A 6 12.13 8.51 0.74
N ARG A 7 13.23 8.66 -0.01
CA ARG A 7 13.37 8.12 -1.36
C ARG A 7 13.16 6.60 -1.39
N ALA A 8 13.67 5.87 -0.41
CA ALA A 8 13.48 4.41 -0.34
C ALA A 8 12.00 4.05 -0.09
N LEU A 9 11.33 4.75 0.82
CA LEU A 9 9.91 4.56 1.11
C LEU A 9 9.03 4.89 -0.12
N SER A 10 9.30 6.02 -0.78
CA SER A 10 8.60 6.40 -2.01
C SER A 10 8.79 5.38 -3.13
N LYS A 11 10.01 4.84 -3.29
CA LYS A 11 10.28 3.77 -4.28
C LYS A 11 9.49 2.50 -3.97
N ALA A 12 9.35 2.13 -2.69
CA ALA A 12 8.53 1.00 -2.28
C ALA A 12 7.05 1.19 -2.63
N CYS A 13 6.49 2.37 -2.33
CA CYS A 13 5.12 2.73 -2.73
C CYS A 13 4.92 2.69 -4.25
N ILE A 14 5.85 3.23 -5.04
CA ILE A 14 5.78 3.20 -6.52
C ILE A 14 5.79 1.76 -7.04
N SER A 15 6.66 0.90 -6.49
CA SER A 15 6.72 -0.51 -6.86
C SER A 15 5.39 -1.23 -6.58
N ALA A 16 4.85 -1.04 -5.37
CA ALA A 16 3.55 -1.59 -4.97
C ALA A 16 2.40 -1.11 -5.90
N ASN A 17 2.39 0.19 -6.19
CA ASN A 17 1.38 0.83 -7.04
C ASN A 17 1.40 0.34 -8.48
N ASN A 18 2.57 -0.02 -8.99
CA ASN A 18 2.73 -0.46 -10.38
C ASN A 18 2.42 -1.93 -10.58
N ASN A 19 2.76 -2.77 -9.59
CA ASN A 19 2.71 -4.22 -9.73
C ASN A 19 1.42 -4.83 -9.15
N GLN A 20 0.93 -4.33 -8.02
CA GLN A 20 -0.10 -5.04 -7.24
C GLN A 20 -1.37 -4.21 -7.04
N LEU A 21 -1.24 -2.90 -6.84
CA LEU A 21 -2.41 -2.07 -6.50
C LEU A 21 -3.13 -1.48 -7.72
N LYS A 22 -2.58 -1.62 -8.94
CA LYS A 22 -3.26 -1.19 -10.18
C LYS A 22 -4.65 -1.83 -10.34
N SER A 23 -4.77 -3.12 -10.04
CA SER A 23 -6.02 -3.87 -10.14
C SER A 23 -7.00 -3.56 -9.01
N TRP A 24 -6.54 -2.96 -7.92
CA TRP A 24 -7.32 -2.68 -6.71
C TRP A 24 -7.92 -1.27 -6.66
N ASP A 25 -7.87 -0.51 -7.76
CA ASP A 25 -8.31 0.90 -7.83
C ASP A 25 -7.71 1.77 -6.71
N SER A 26 -6.53 1.38 -6.25
CA SER A 26 -5.91 1.84 -5.01
C SER A 26 -4.43 2.14 -5.23
N GLY A 27 -3.85 2.98 -4.38
CA GLY A 27 -2.42 3.20 -4.32
C GLY A 27 -1.96 3.48 -2.89
N LEU A 28 -0.65 3.45 -2.68
CA LEU A 28 0.01 3.92 -1.48
C LEU A 28 0.82 5.17 -1.80
N LYS A 29 0.83 6.11 -0.87
CA LYS A 29 1.71 7.28 -0.85
C LYS A 29 2.32 7.38 0.55
N VAL A 30 3.58 7.76 0.61
CA VAL A 30 4.22 8.13 1.87
C VAL A 30 4.44 9.62 1.89
N GLU A 31 4.22 10.25 3.03
CA GLU A 31 4.48 11.65 3.28
C GLU A 31 5.29 11.81 4.55
N ARG A 32 6.22 12.76 4.57
CA ARG A 32 6.93 13.09 5.79
C ARG A 32 6.03 13.93 6.69
N THR A 33 5.91 13.55 7.96
CA THR A 33 5.11 14.29 8.94
C THR A 33 5.91 14.38 10.24
N GLY A 34 6.39 15.59 10.56
CA GLY A 34 7.25 15.81 11.72
C GLY A 34 8.52 14.97 11.68
N THR A 35 8.70 14.12 12.69
CA THR A 35 9.85 13.22 12.85
C THR A 35 9.66 11.86 12.15
N GLY A 36 8.46 11.57 11.64
CA GLY A 36 8.09 10.29 11.05
C GLY A 36 7.57 10.39 9.62
N PHE A 37 6.97 9.29 9.18
CA PHE A 37 6.35 9.16 7.89
C PHE A 37 4.94 8.60 8.04
N THR A 38 4.02 9.11 7.23
CA THR A 38 2.61 8.69 7.18
C THR A 38 2.38 7.96 5.87
N VAL A 39 1.83 6.76 5.94
CA VAL A 39 1.39 5.98 4.78
C VAL A 39 -0.08 6.24 4.54
N ASN A 40 -0.40 6.77 3.37
CA ASN A 40 -1.77 7.04 2.92
C ASN A 40 -2.16 6.04 1.83
N ARG A 41 -3.36 5.48 1.93
CA ARG A 41 -4.04 4.83 0.82
C ARG A 41 -4.69 5.89 -0.05
N LEU A 42 -4.44 5.84 -1.35
CA LEU A 42 -5.08 6.67 -2.36
C LEU A 42 -6.14 5.86 -3.09
N TYR A 43 -7.34 6.41 -3.27
CA TYR A 43 -8.38 5.80 -4.11
C TYR A 43 -8.36 6.48 -5.48
N ARG A 44 -8.23 5.70 -6.56
CA ARG A 44 -8.05 6.24 -7.91
C ARG A 44 -9.35 6.74 -8.53
N ARG A 45 -10.50 6.14 -8.21
CA ARG A 45 -11.80 6.67 -8.62
C ARG A 45 -12.33 7.65 -7.58
N PRO A 46 -12.49 8.95 -7.93
CA PRO A 46 -13.24 9.88 -7.11
C PRO A 46 -14.68 9.35 -7.05
N ARG A 47 -15.16 9.05 -5.84
CA ARG A 47 -16.58 8.84 -5.62
C ARG A 47 -17.10 9.98 -4.73
N PRO A 48 -18.30 10.52 -4.99
CA PRO A 48 -18.84 11.63 -4.19
C PRO A 48 -18.97 11.31 -2.70
N ASP A 49 -19.11 10.02 -2.38
CA ASP A 49 -19.27 9.46 -1.03
C ASP A 49 -17.94 9.08 -0.35
N ARG A 50 -16.79 9.22 -1.03
CA ARG A 50 -15.50 8.72 -0.52
C ARG A 50 -14.42 9.79 -0.46
N VAL A 51 -13.68 9.77 0.64
CA VAL A 51 -12.46 10.56 0.78
C VAL A 51 -11.40 10.10 -0.23
N PRO A 52 -10.65 11.03 -0.85
CA PRO A 52 -9.67 10.70 -1.89
C PRO A 52 -8.48 9.89 -1.35
N SER A 53 -8.22 10.00 -0.05
CA SER A 53 -7.19 9.21 0.63
C SER A 53 -7.54 8.96 2.10
N VAL A 54 -6.97 7.89 2.65
CA VAL A 54 -7.07 7.53 4.07
C VAL A 54 -5.67 7.25 4.60
N SER A 55 -5.33 7.84 5.75
CA SER A 55 -4.08 7.52 6.45
C SER A 55 -4.20 6.14 7.09
N LEU A 56 -3.26 5.25 6.76
CA LEU A 56 -3.24 3.88 7.24
C LEU A 56 -2.33 3.70 8.46
N TYR A 57 -1.18 4.38 8.45
CA TYR A 57 -0.14 4.18 9.45
C TYR A 57 0.79 5.38 9.55
N HIS A 58 1.28 5.69 10.74
CA HIS A 58 2.30 6.70 11.01
C HIS A 58 3.38 6.13 11.91
N GLY A 59 4.65 6.34 11.56
CA GLY A 59 5.75 5.86 12.39
C GLY A 59 7.13 6.22 11.87
N PRO A 60 8.19 5.69 12.51
CA PRO A 60 9.55 5.87 12.06
C PRO A 60 9.82 5.13 10.74
N PRO A 61 10.89 5.49 10.00
CA PRO A 61 11.17 4.95 8.67
C PRO A 61 11.18 3.41 8.58
N ARG A 62 11.69 2.74 9.62
CA ARG A 62 11.78 1.28 9.66
C ARG A 62 10.42 0.61 9.73
N GLU A 63 9.55 1.11 10.60
CA GLU A 63 8.21 0.56 10.75
C GLU A 63 7.36 0.88 9.53
N VAL A 64 7.52 2.07 8.94
CA VAL A 64 6.83 2.44 7.70
C VAL A 64 7.24 1.54 6.53
N MET A 65 8.52 1.21 6.40
CA MET A 65 8.96 0.24 5.39
C MET A 65 8.37 -1.15 5.63
N ALA A 66 8.36 -1.62 6.88
CA ALA A 66 7.77 -2.90 7.25
C ALA A 66 6.27 -2.94 6.95
N PHE A 67 5.55 -1.85 7.25
CA PHE A 67 4.14 -1.70 6.94
C PHE A 67 3.87 -1.80 5.43
N ILE A 68 4.61 -1.07 4.60
CA ILE A 68 4.44 -1.10 3.14
C ILE A 68 4.63 -2.53 2.60
N ASN A 69 5.67 -3.23 3.05
CA ASN A 69 5.94 -4.61 2.62
C ASN A 69 4.83 -5.58 3.07
N GLY A 70 4.37 -5.45 4.31
CA GLY A 70 3.29 -6.29 4.86
C GLY A 70 1.96 -6.07 4.15
N PHE A 71 1.60 -4.81 3.89
CA PHE A 71 0.39 -4.44 3.15
C PHE A 71 0.38 -5.06 1.75
N VAL A 72 1.50 -4.94 1.04
CA VAL A 72 1.70 -5.55 -0.28
C VAL A 72 1.51 -7.07 -0.23
N SER A 73 2.14 -7.74 0.72
CA SER A 73 2.04 -9.20 0.86
C SER A 73 0.58 -9.63 1.10
N ALA A 74 -0.15 -8.94 1.99
CA ALA A 74 -1.56 -9.24 2.26
C ALA A 74 -2.47 -9.08 1.02
N VAL A 75 -2.24 -8.04 0.22
CA VAL A 75 -2.99 -7.80 -1.02
C VAL A 75 -2.75 -8.90 -2.06
N VAL A 76 -1.49 -9.34 -2.21
CA VAL A 76 -1.13 -10.44 -3.12
C VAL A 76 -1.79 -11.74 -2.66
N HIS A 77 -1.72 -12.07 -1.37
CA HIS A 77 -2.37 -13.27 -0.83
C HIS A 77 -3.88 -13.25 -1.04
N THR A 78 -4.55 -12.12 -0.78
CA THR A 78 -6.00 -11.98 -1.00
C THR A 78 -6.36 -12.21 -2.47
N SER A 79 -5.55 -11.68 -3.39
CA SER A 79 -5.76 -11.86 -4.83
C SER A 79 -5.60 -13.32 -5.26
N LEU A 80 -4.64 -14.06 -4.70
CA LEU A 80 -4.43 -15.48 -4.98
C LEU A 80 -5.59 -16.35 -4.46
N THR A 81 -6.06 -16.09 -3.23
CA THR A 81 -7.19 -16.83 -2.65
C THR A 81 -8.52 -16.59 -3.37
N SER A 82 -8.71 -15.40 -3.97
CA SER A 82 -9.90 -15.13 -4.79
C SER A 82 -9.90 -15.91 -6.11
N ILE A 83 -8.72 -16.25 -6.66
CA ILE A 83 -8.61 -17.01 -7.91
C ILE A 83 -8.87 -18.51 -7.65
N GLU A 84 -8.49 -19.04 -6.49
CA GLU A 84 -8.75 -20.45 -6.12
C GLU A 84 -10.23 -20.74 -5.80
N SER A 85 -11.04 -19.73 -5.51
CA SER A 85 -12.47 -19.93 -5.18
C SER A 85 -13.39 -20.04 -6.42
N GLU A 86 -12.86 -19.91 -7.64
CA GLU A 86 -13.60 -20.09 -8.90
C GLU A 86 -13.31 -21.45 -9.57
N HIS A 87 -13.31 -22.54 -8.80
CA HIS A 87 -13.52 -23.88 -9.36
C HIS A 87 -14.69 -24.55 -8.62
N PRO A 88 -15.90 -24.57 -9.19
CA PRO A 88 -16.85 -25.59 -8.79
C PRO A 88 -16.26 -26.92 -9.26
N HIS A 89 -15.88 -27.77 -8.30
CA HIS A 89 -15.76 -29.19 -8.57
C HIS A 89 -17.14 -29.70 -8.97
N GLU A 90 -17.37 -29.88 -10.26
CA GLU A 90 -18.37 -30.82 -10.80
C GLU A 90 -17.81 -32.24 -10.77
#